data_AF-A0ABD1DE24-F1
#
_entry.id   AF-A0ABD1DE24-F1
#
_cell.length_a   1.000
_cell.length_b   1.000
_cell.length_c   1.000
_cell.angle_alpha   90.00
_cell.angle_beta   90.00
_cell.angle_gamma   90.00
#
_symmetry.space_group_name_H-M   'P 1'
#
loop_
_entity.id
_entity.type
_entity.pdbx_description
1 polymer ?
#
loop_
_entity_poly.entity_id
_entity_poly.type
_entity_poly.pdbx_seq_one_letter_code
_entity_poly.pdbx_strand_id
1 'polypeptide(L)'
;MEFLRRRFLCWRNGLESEFSSAKKLFEKACHSVTQYIWVCGCERFEPNFTRWNARFVFLMVNICVFMAVSFWSLTVLWGQRVEFIFCCVTIGIGVQGFVKAYMYSHDTIYELLQYNLKRFENTKGMPEIHHSLIDTASLCTASVKLIGPCYASMGAFTILISIVISLYYGRFELPFGFYLPGLDRATWIGYLLNLAFHILQVFEAVTGLLAADMCFFNLMINAIGQLDVMIIYLKKLGNDELIREVYNAPWNELPIPAQKALGMLLQFAQNPVILSDGFAPIDLDSFLEIYKKIYSYLAMIQNIN
;
A
#
# COMPACT_ATOMS: atom_id res chain seq x y z
N MET A 1 -3.34 25.16 -5.29
CA MET A 1 -4.01 24.32 -4.27
C MET A 1 -5.53 24.43 -4.31
N GLU A 2 -6.13 25.62 -4.28
CA GLU A 2 -7.60 25.77 -4.29
C GLU A 2 -8.31 25.17 -5.50
N PHE A 3 -7.73 25.27 -6.69
CA PHE A 3 -8.30 24.69 -7.90
C PHE A 3 -8.46 23.16 -7.82
N LEU A 4 -7.44 22.46 -7.32
CA LEU A 4 -7.48 21.01 -7.11
C LEU A 4 -8.50 20.63 -6.04
N ARG A 5 -8.58 21.42 -4.96
CA ARG A 5 -9.60 21.25 -3.91
C ARG A 5 -11.02 21.36 -4.47
N ARG A 6 -11.28 22.37 -5.32
CA ARG A 6 -12.60 22.55 -5.96
C ARG A 6 -12.95 21.40 -6.90
N ARG A 7 -12.01 20.93 -7.74
CA ARG A 7 -12.24 19.75 -8.60
C ARG A 7 -12.51 18.50 -7.79
N PHE A 8 -11.78 18.27 -6.71
CA PHE A 8 -12.00 17.13 -5.82
C PHE A 8 -13.39 17.19 -5.19
N LEU A 9 -13.80 18.35 -4.67
CA LEU A 9 -15.14 18.53 -4.09
C LEU A 9 -16.26 18.32 -5.11
N CYS A 10 -16.14 18.86 -6.33
CA CYS A 10 -17.13 18.60 -7.39
C CYS A 10 -17.22 17.13 -7.77
N TRP A 11 -16.07 16.45 -7.90
CA TRP A 11 -16.03 15.02 -8.19
C TRP A 11 -16.63 14.18 -7.05
N ARG A 12 -16.30 14.52 -5.80
CA ARG A 12 -16.85 13.88 -4.59
C ARG A 12 -18.37 14.03 -4.54
N ASN A 13 -18.89 15.26 -4.73
CA ASN A 13 -20.32 15.52 -4.73
C ASN A 13 -21.05 14.74 -5.84
N GLY A 14 -20.39 14.51 -6.98
CA GLY A 14 -20.88 13.63 -8.05
C GLY A 14 -20.91 12.15 -7.66
N LEU A 15 -19.95 11.66 -6.89
CA LEU A 15 -19.99 10.31 -6.34
C LEU A 15 -21.07 10.14 -5.26
N GLU A 16 -21.24 11.16 -4.42
CA GLU A 16 -22.26 11.17 -3.37
C GLU A 16 -23.68 11.18 -3.96
N SER A 17 -23.89 11.89 -5.08
CA SER A 17 -25.17 11.86 -5.80
C SER A 17 -25.41 10.54 -6.55
N GLU A 18 -24.36 9.89 -7.05
CA GLU A 18 -24.45 8.57 -7.71
C GLU A 18 -24.67 7.43 -6.70
N PHE A 19 -24.05 7.52 -5.51
CA PHE A 19 -24.11 6.51 -4.46
C PHE A 19 -24.73 7.07 -3.18
N SER A 20 -26.06 6.96 -3.06
CA SER A 20 -26.80 7.31 -1.83
C SER A 20 -26.41 6.51 -0.57
N SER A 21 -25.52 5.51 -0.69
CA SER A 21 -25.08 4.66 0.43
C SER A 21 -23.55 4.58 0.47
N ALA A 22 -22.97 5.03 1.59
CA ALA A 22 -21.54 4.93 1.88
C ALA A 22 -20.98 3.51 1.72
N LYS A 23 -21.79 2.50 2.08
CA LYS A 23 -21.45 1.09 1.93
C LYS A 23 -21.18 0.72 0.48
N LYS A 24 -22.08 1.07 -0.45
CA LYS A 24 -21.92 0.75 -1.87
C LYS A 24 -20.67 1.40 -2.48
N LEU A 25 -20.37 2.64 -2.06
CA LEU A 25 -19.17 3.34 -2.49
C LEU A 25 -17.90 2.64 -1.99
N PHE A 26 -17.90 2.22 -0.72
CA PHE A 26 -16.79 1.47 -0.15
C PHE A 26 -16.62 0.09 -0.78
N GLU A 27 -17.70 -0.66 -0.99
CA GLU A 27 -17.67 -1.95 -1.70
C GLU A 27 -17.11 -1.81 -3.11
N LYS A 28 -17.44 -0.74 -3.84
CA LYS A 28 -16.85 -0.44 -5.15
C LYS A 28 -15.33 -0.23 -5.07
N ALA A 29 -14.85 0.47 -4.03
CA ALA A 29 -13.42 0.63 -3.79
C ALA A 29 -12.74 -0.72 -3.47
N CYS A 30 -13.33 -1.51 -2.58
CA CYS A 30 -12.82 -2.85 -2.24
C CYS A 30 -12.80 -3.78 -3.44
N HIS A 31 -13.86 -3.79 -4.26
CA HIS A 31 -13.94 -4.58 -5.48
C HIS A 31 -12.83 -4.19 -6.46
N SER A 32 -12.56 -2.89 -6.62
CA SER A 32 -11.46 -2.42 -7.48
C SER A 32 -10.10 -2.92 -6.99
N VAL A 33 -9.86 -2.95 -5.68
CA VAL A 33 -8.62 -3.54 -5.12
C VAL A 33 -8.61 -5.06 -5.30
N THR A 34 -9.76 -5.71 -5.15
CA THR A 34 -9.92 -7.16 -5.34
C THR A 34 -9.55 -7.58 -6.76
N GLN A 35 -9.86 -6.78 -7.78
CA GLN A 35 -9.50 -7.07 -9.16
C GLN A 35 -7.98 -7.15 -9.38
N TYR A 36 -7.18 -6.33 -8.72
CA TYR A 36 -5.71 -6.42 -8.80
C TYR A 36 -5.18 -7.65 -8.05
N ILE A 37 -5.75 -7.91 -6.87
CA ILE A 37 -5.43 -9.07 -6.04
C ILE A 37 -5.78 -10.41 -6.74
N TRP A 38 -6.85 -10.40 -7.54
CA TRP A 38 -7.33 -11.54 -8.31
C TRP A 38 -6.26 -12.05 -9.29
N VAL A 39 -5.51 -11.15 -9.92
CA VAL A 39 -4.41 -11.51 -10.83
C VAL A 39 -3.33 -12.30 -10.08
N CYS A 40 -3.03 -11.91 -8.85
CA CYS A 40 -2.05 -12.57 -7.99
C CYS A 40 -2.56 -13.88 -7.35
N GLY A 41 -3.85 -14.22 -7.52
CA GLY A 41 -4.49 -15.35 -6.84
C GLY A 41 -4.64 -15.16 -5.33
N CYS A 42 -4.41 -13.96 -4.80
CA CYS A 42 -4.45 -13.62 -3.38
C CYS A 42 -5.86 -13.21 -2.92
N GLU A 43 -6.93 -13.84 -3.42
CA GLU A 43 -8.36 -13.45 -3.27
C GLU A 43 -8.89 -13.55 -1.82
N ARG A 44 -8.13 -13.09 -0.83
CA ARG A 44 -8.42 -13.19 0.60
C ARG A 44 -9.64 -12.39 1.00
N PHE A 45 -10.10 -11.46 0.16
CA PHE A 45 -11.33 -10.70 0.38
C PHE A 45 -12.61 -11.51 0.12
N GLU A 46 -12.50 -12.67 -0.52
CA GLU A 46 -13.58 -13.62 -0.66
C GLU A 46 -13.57 -14.68 0.45
N PRO A 47 -14.75 -15.11 0.95
CA PRO A 47 -14.85 -16.03 2.09
C PRO A 47 -14.23 -17.41 1.85
N ASN A 48 -14.01 -17.83 0.59
CA ASN A 48 -13.53 -19.17 0.22
C ASN A 48 -12.04 -19.21 -0.17
N PHE A 49 -11.23 -18.24 0.27
CA PHE A 49 -9.83 -18.20 -0.11
C PHE A 49 -9.04 -19.43 0.36
N THR A 50 -8.27 -20.01 -0.56
CA THR A 50 -7.27 -21.04 -0.28
C THR A 50 -5.93 -20.68 -0.89
N ARG A 51 -4.83 -20.93 -0.16
CA ARG A 51 -3.46 -20.74 -0.67
C ARG A 51 -3.10 -21.71 -1.82
N TRP A 52 -3.90 -22.74 -2.05
CA TRP A 52 -3.72 -23.71 -3.14
C TRP A 52 -4.31 -23.25 -4.48
N ASN A 53 -4.71 -21.98 -4.60
CA ASN A 53 -5.14 -21.41 -5.88
C ASN A 53 -4.01 -21.52 -6.90
N ALA A 54 -4.30 -22.07 -8.09
CA ALA A 54 -3.31 -22.26 -9.16
C ALA A 54 -2.59 -20.95 -9.53
N ARG A 55 -3.28 -19.80 -9.47
CA ARG A 55 -2.70 -18.47 -9.72
C ARG A 55 -1.67 -18.08 -8.65
N PHE A 56 -2.00 -18.31 -7.38
CA PHE A 56 -1.08 -18.02 -6.28
C PHE A 56 0.13 -18.95 -6.29
N VAL A 57 -0.09 -20.23 -6.57
CA VAL A 57 0.99 -21.21 -6.75
C VAL A 57 1.89 -20.80 -7.92
N PHE A 58 1.32 -20.39 -9.05
CA PHE A 58 2.07 -19.90 -10.20
C PHE A 58 2.93 -18.67 -9.83
N LEU A 59 2.34 -17.67 -9.16
CA LEU A 59 3.07 -16.49 -8.67
C LEU A 59 4.24 -16.88 -7.76
N MET A 60 4.02 -17.81 -6.82
CA MET A 60 5.06 -18.24 -5.90
C MET A 60 6.17 -19.02 -6.58
N VAL A 61 5.83 -19.90 -7.53
CA VAL A 61 6.82 -20.59 -8.35
C VAL A 61 7.61 -19.56 -9.19
N ASN A 62 6.95 -18.58 -9.78
CA ASN A 62 7.62 -17.57 -10.59
C ASN A 62 8.59 -16.71 -9.77
N ILE A 63 8.17 -16.22 -8.59
CA ILE A 63 9.05 -15.46 -7.69
C ILE A 63 10.24 -16.32 -7.23
N CYS A 64 10.03 -17.61 -6.93
CA CYS A 64 11.12 -18.54 -6.61
C CYS A 64 12.12 -18.70 -7.76
N VAL A 65 11.62 -18.89 -8.99
CA VAL A 65 12.46 -18.99 -10.20
C VAL A 65 13.23 -17.70 -10.43
N PHE A 66 12.55 -16.55 -10.37
CA PHE A 66 13.16 -15.23 -10.48
C PHE A 66 14.29 -15.03 -9.46
N MET A 67 14.05 -15.40 -8.20
CA MET A 67 15.07 -15.27 -7.14
C MET A 67 16.24 -16.21 -7.36
N ALA A 68 16.01 -17.47 -7.73
CA ALA A 68 17.07 -18.43 -8.04
C ALA A 68 17.95 -17.94 -9.21
N VAL A 69 17.32 -17.45 -10.28
CA VAL A 69 18.01 -16.90 -11.45
C VAL A 69 18.79 -15.64 -11.09
N SER A 70 18.23 -14.77 -10.24
CA SER A 70 18.91 -13.55 -9.79
C SER A 70 20.12 -13.86 -8.91
N PHE A 71 20.02 -14.82 -7.98
CA PHE A 71 21.17 -15.28 -7.19
C PHE A 71 22.24 -15.94 -8.06
N TRP A 72 21.84 -16.75 -9.05
CA TRP A 72 22.79 -17.30 -10.02
C TRP A 72 23.47 -16.17 -10.81
N SER A 73 22.71 -15.17 -11.27
CA SER A 73 23.24 -14.02 -12.00
C SER A 73 24.27 -13.24 -11.19
N LEU A 74 24.10 -13.10 -9.86
CA LEU A 74 25.12 -12.47 -9.00
C LEU A 74 26.48 -13.17 -9.07
N THR A 75 26.49 -14.51 -9.17
CA THR A 75 27.74 -15.27 -9.26
C THR A 75 28.46 -15.05 -10.59
N VAL A 76 27.69 -14.86 -11.67
CA VAL A 76 28.22 -14.63 -13.03
C VAL A 76 28.68 -13.19 -13.21
N LEU A 77 27.95 -12.23 -12.64
CA LEU A 77 28.25 -10.80 -12.69
C LEU A 77 29.32 -10.39 -11.68
N TRP A 78 29.88 -11.33 -10.93
CA TRP A 78 30.93 -11.09 -9.96
C TRP A 78 32.18 -10.51 -10.64
N GLY A 79 32.52 -9.26 -10.30
CA GLY A 79 33.61 -8.50 -10.92
C GLY A 79 33.14 -7.33 -11.80
N GLN A 80 31.87 -7.30 -12.22
CA GLN A 80 31.26 -6.19 -12.94
C GLN A 80 30.47 -5.29 -11.98
N ARG A 81 31.08 -4.16 -11.58
CA ARG A 81 30.59 -3.32 -10.47
C ARG A 81 29.13 -2.85 -10.63
N VAL A 82 28.77 -2.33 -11.81
CA VAL A 82 27.44 -1.73 -12.05
C VAL A 82 26.36 -2.80 -12.20
N GLU A 83 26.61 -3.82 -13.04
CA GLU A 83 25.66 -4.92 -13.28
C GLU A 83 25.38 -5.70 -11.99
N PHE A 84 26.40 -5.92 -11.16
CA PHE A 84 26.26 -6.57 -9.86
C PHE A 84 25.35 -5.78 -8.90
N ILE A 85 25.57 -4.48 -8.74
CA ILE A 85 24.74 -3.62 -7.88
C ILE A 85 23.29 -3.61 -8.37
N PHE A 86 23.09 -3.52 -9.70
CA PHE A 86 21.75 -3.52 -10.29
C PHE A 86 21.00 -4.84 -10.05
N CYS A 87 21.69 -5.97 -10.13
CA CYS A 87 21.14 -7.28 -9.75
C CYS A 87 20.74 -7.32 -8.27
N CYS A 88 21.56 -6.79 -7.35
CA CYS A 88 21.24 -6.72 -5.92
C CYS A 88 19.97 -5.90 -5.65
N VAL A 89 19.80 -4.76 -6.32
CA VAL A 89 18.57 -3.94 -6.20
C VAL A 89 17.35 -4.75 -6.66
N THR A 90 17.48 -5.48 -7.76
CA THR A 90 16.38 -6.30 -8.31
C THR A 90 15.97 -7.42 -7.35
N ILE A 91 16.92 -8.07 -6.68
CA ILE A 91 16.64 -9.09 -5.64
C ILE A 91 15.79 -8.51 -4.50
N GLY A 92 16.02 -7.25 -4.13
CA GLY A 92 15.22 -6.56 -3.11
C GLY A 92 13.71 -6.53 -3.45
N ILE A 93 13.37 -6.35 -4.74
CA ILE A 93 11.97 -6.38 -5.21
C ILE A 93 11.36 -7.78 -5.01
N GLY A 94 12.11 -8.84 -5.28
CA GLY A 94 11.66 -10.22 -5.02
C GLY A 94 11.42 -10.52 -3.55
N VAL A 95 12.32 -10.06 -2.68
CA VAL A 95 12.15 -10.19 -1.22
C VAL A 95 10.88 -9.47 -0.76
N GLN A 96 10.63 -8.25 -1.25
CA GLN A 96 9.38 -7.53 -0.96
C GLN A 96 8.15 -8.32 -1.44
N GLY A 97 8.21 -8.94 -2.61
CA GLY A 97 7.16 -9.81 -3.15
C GLY A 97 6.81 -10.96 -2.20
N PHE A 98 7.82 -11.67 -1.68
CA PHE A 98 7.59 -12.76 -0.71
C PHE A 98 6.96 -12.29 0.60
N VAL A 99 7.53 -11.23 1.19
CA VAL A 99 7.04 -10.70 2.47
C VAL A 99 5.58 -10.25 2.34
N LYS A 100 5.25 -9.52 1.27
CA LYS A 100 3.88 -9.09 1.01
C LYS A 100 2.96 -10.28 0.74
N ALA A 101 3.35 -11.23 -0.12
CA ALA A 101 2.55 -12.43 -0.38
C ALA A 101 2.22 -13.20 0.91
N TYR A 102 3.17 -13.30 1.84
CA TYR A 102 2.95 -13.89 3.16
C TYR A 102 1.99 -13.07 4.03
N MET A 103 2.22 -11.76 4.17
CA MET A 103 1.42 -10.87 5.02
C MET A 103 -0.05 -10.81 4.57
N TYR A 104 -0.32 -10.67 3.28
CA TYR A 104 -1.68 -10.58 2.74
C TYR A 104 -2.40 -11.93 2.67
N SER A 105 -1.68 -13.02 2.91
CA SER A 105 -2.27 -14.36 3.09
C SER A 105 -2.68 -14.66 4.54
N HIS A 106 -2.52 -13.71 5.46
CA HIS A 106 -2.86 -13.88 6.88
C HIS A 106 -4.34 -13.56 7.16
N ASP A 107 -4.94 -14.26 8.11
CA ASP A 107 -6.39 -14.25 8.38
C ASP A 107 -6.86 -12.88 8.91
N THR A 108 -6.00 -12.21 9.67
CA THR A 108 -6.25 -10.89 10.26
C THR A 108 -6.64 -9.84 9.22
N ILE A 109 -6.10 -9.89 8.00
CA ILE A 109 -6.45 -8.93 6.94
C ILE A 109 -7.90 -9.08 6.51
N TYR A 110 -8.39 -10.31 6.39
CA TYR A 110 -9.79 -10.59 6.07
C TYR A 110 -10.70 -10.13 7.20
N GLU A 111 -10.36 -10.45 8.45
CA GLU A 111 -11.14 -10.04 9.63
C GLU A 111 -11.24 -8.51 9.73
N LEU A 112 -10.14 -7.79 9.52
CA LEU A 112 -10.11 -6.32 9.50
C LEU A 112 -10.98 -5.74 8.37
N LEU A 113 -10.95 -6.34 7.18
CA LEU A 113 -11.80 -5.89 6.08
C LEU A 113 -13.28 -6.12 6.39
N GLN A 114 -13.65 -7.30 6.88
CA GLN A 114 -15.03 -7.63 7.26
C GLN A 114 -15.53 -6.73 8.40
N TYR A 115 -14.69 -6.43 9.37
CA TYR A 115 -14.97 -5.46 10.42
C TYR A 115 -15.28 -4.07 9.84
N ASN A 116 -14.44 -3.60 8.91
CA ASN A 116 -14.66 -2.32 8.23
C ASN A 116 -15.97 -2.33 7.41
N LEU A 117 -16.29 -3.40 6.69
CA LEU A 117 -17.53 -3.52 5.92
C LEU A 117 -18.78 -3.41 6.82
N LYS A 118 -18.82 -4.14 7.94
CA LYS A 118 -19.92 -4.08 8.93
C LYS A 118 -20.09 -2.67 9.52
N ARG A 119 -19.00 -1.91 9.65
CA ARG A 119 -19.07 -0.53 10.14
C ARG A 119 -19.88 0.37 9.21
N PHE A 120 -19.77 0.19 7.89
CA PHE A 120 -20.53 0.98 6.92
C PHE A 120 -22.04 0.64 6.91
N GLU A 121 -22.45 -0.49 7.50
CA GLU A 121 -23.86 -0.85 7.69
C GLU A 121 -24.50 -0.15 8.89
N ASN A 122 -23.72 0.11 9.95
CA ASN A 122 -24.21 0.64 11.22
C ASN A 122 -24.12 2.17 11.31
N THR A 123 -24.84 2.87 10.44
CA THR A 123 -25.11 4.30 10.66
C THR A 123 -26.15 4.42 11.78
N LYS A 124 -25.74 4.75 13.02
CA LYS A 124 -26.64 4.91 14.18
C LYS A 124 -27.63 6.08 14.09
N GLY A 125 -28.22 6.34 12.92
CA GLY A 125 -29.20 7.40 12.68
C GLY A 125 -28.64 8.83 12.77
N MET A 126 -27.31 9.01 12.79
CA MET A 126 -26.70 10.34 12.89
C MET A 126 -26.14 10.80 11.53
N PRO A 127 -26.57 11.97 11.01
CA PRO A 127 -26.16 12.44 9.68
C PRO A 127 -24.67 12.76 9.60
N GLU A 128 -24.06 13.25 10.69
CA GLU A 128 -22.62 13.54 10.74
C GLU A 128 -21.74 12.29 10.56
N ILE A 129 -22.14 11.16 11.16
CA ILE A 129 -21.44 9.88 11.00
C ILE A 129 -21.59 9.38 9.57
N HIS A 130 -22.79 9.52 9.00
CA HIS A 130 -23.02 9.16 7.61
C HIS A 130 -22.11 9.94 6.66
N HIS A 131 -21.99 11.25 6.85
CA HIS A 131 -21.07 12.08 6.05
C HIS A 131 -19.61 11.66 6.23
N SER A 132 -19.15 11.40 7.45
CA SER A 132 -17.78 10.91 7.70
C SER A 132 -17.49 9.55 7.04
N LEU A 133 -18.47 8.65 7.03
CA LEU A 133 -18.34 7.37 6.32
C LEU A 133 -18.30 7.58 4.80
N ILE A 134 -19.13 8.48 4.24
CA ILE A 134 -19.05 8.84 2.81
C ILE A 134 -17.66 9.41 2.49
N ASP A 135 -17.14 10.32 3.31
CA ASP A 135 -15.82 10.91 3.11
C ASP A 135 -14.74 9.82 3.13
N THR A 136 -14.79 8.90 4.11
CA THR A 136 -13.87 7.76 4.19
C THR A 136 -13.94 6.88 2.93
N ALA A 137 -15.14 6.51 2.48
CA ALA A 137 -15.34 5.69 1.28
C ALA A 137 -14.88 6.42 0.00
N SER A 138 -15.08 7.74 -0.06
CA SER A 138 -14.64 8.58 -1.18
C SER A 138 -13.11 8.66 -1.24
N LEU A 139 -12.43 8.76 -0.10
CA LEU A 139 -10.97 8.76 0.01
C LEU A 139 -10.39 7.40 -0.39
N CYS A 140 -11.00 6.28 0.04
CA CYS A 140 -10.63 4.94 -0.44
C CYS A 140 -10.75 4.85 -1.97
N THR A 141 -11.86 5.32 -2.55
CA THR A 141 -12.05 5.33 -4.01
C THR A 141 -11.05 6.23 -4.74
N ALA A 142 -10.74 7.40 -4.17
CA ALA A 142 -9.77 8.33 -4.72
C ALA A 142 -8.36 7.73 -4.71
N SER A 143 -7.99 7.02 -3.64
CA SER A 143 -6.69 6.34 -3.52
C SER A 143 -6.47 5.35 -4.66
N VAL A 144 -7.49 4.54 -4.98
CA VAL A 144 -7.44 3.57 -6.09
C VAL A 144 -7.23 4.26 -7.44
N LYS A 145 -7.97 5.34 -7.69
CA LYS A 145 -7.88 6.11 -8.95
C LYS A 145 -6.58 6.89 -9.11
N LEU A 146 -5.91 7.22 -8.01
CA LEU A 146 -4.65 7.95 -8.03
C LEU A 146 -3.44 7.02 -8.12
N ILE A 147 -3.36 6.02 -7.24
CA ILE A 147 -2.17 5.16 -7.12
C ILE A 147 -2.13 4.12 -8.27
N GLY A 148 -3.28 3.61 -8.74
CA GLY A 148 -3.34 2.60 -9.81
C GLY A 148 -2.65 3.03 -11.11
N PRO A 149 -3.00 4.18 -11.69
CA PRO A 149 -2.33 4.71 -12.88
C PRO A 149 -0.84 5.00 -12.67
N CYS A 150 -0.41 5.41 -11.47
CA CYS A 150 1.01 5.64 -11.17
C CYS A 150 1.83 4.35 -11.24
N TYR A 151 1.30 3.23 -10.74
CA TYR A 151 1.98 1.93 -10.84
C TYR A 151 1.99 1.41 -12.28
N ALA A 152 0.88 1.56 -13.01
CA ALA A 152 0.80 1.17 -14.41
C ALA A 152 1.77 1.97 -15.29
N SER A 153 1.89 3.28 -15.07
CA SER A 153 2.85 4.12 -15.79
C SER A 153 4.28 3.74 -15.46
N MET A 154 4.60 3.49 -14.18
CA MET A 154 5.93 3.02 -13.76
C MET A 154 6.34 1.74 -14.52
N GLY A 155 5.48 0.72 -14.56
CA GLY A 155 5.76 -0.51 -15.30
C GLY A 155 5.97 -0.29 -16.80
N ALA A 156 5.13 0.54 -17.43
CA ALA A 156 5.26 0.88 -18.84
C ALA A 156 6.58 1.61 -19.14
N PHE A 157 6.96 2.58 -18.29
CA PHE A 157 8.22 3.32 -18.44
C PHE A 157 9.45 2.42 -18.27
N THR A 158 9.43 1.47 -17.33
CA THR A 158 10.55 0.52 -17.14
C THR A 158 10.83 -0.27 -18.42
N ILE A 159 9.80 -0.79 -19.10
CA ILE A 159 9.97 -1.51 -20.37
C ILE A 159 10.38 -0.55 -21.50
N LEU A 160 9.72 0.61 -21.60
CA LEU A 160 9.97 1.57 -22.67
C LEU A 160 11.41 2.10 -22.64
N ILE A 161 11.91 2.46 -21.44
CA ILE A 161 13.28 2.97 -21.28
C ILE A 161 14.31 1.92 -21.72
N SER A 162 14.12 0.65 -21.36
CA SER A 162 15.02 -0.43 -21.79
C SER A 162 15.07 -0.57 -23.32
N ILE A 163 13.93 -0.48 -23.99
CA ILE A 163 13.87 -0.53 -25.46
C ILE A 163 14.56 0.69 -26.08
N VAL A 164 14.28 1.90 -25.57
CA VAL A 164 14.87 3.15 -26.10
C VAL A 164 16.40 3.16 -25.93
N ILE A 165 16.90 2.77 -24.76
CA ILE A 165 18.34 2.64 -24.51
C ILE A 165 18.95 1.61 -25.46
N SER A 166 18.28 0.47 -25.65
CA SER A 166 18.78 -0.57 -26.55
C SER A 166 18.91 -0.11 -28.00
N LEU A 167 17.93 0.67 -28.48
CA LEU A 167 17.95 1.27 -29.82
C LEU A 167 19.01 2.36 -29.96
N TYR A 168 19.19 3.19 -28.94
CA TYR A 168 20.12 4.32 -28.98
C TYR A 168 21.60 3.89 -28.98
N TYR A 169 21.95 2.91 -28.13
CA TYR A 169 23.34 2.43 -28.01
C TYR A 169 23.68 1.28 -28.95
N GLY A 170 22.69 0.71 -29.64
CA GLY A 170 22.87 -0.46 -30.51
C GLY A 170 23.28 -1.72 -29.74
N ARG A 171 22.98 -1.79 -28.44
CA ARG A 171 23.27 -2.93 -27.56
C ARG A 171 22.00 -3.36 -26.86
N PHE A 172 21.80 -4.67 -26.72
CA PHE A 172 20.62 -5.23 -26.06
C PHE A 172 20.70 -5.04 -24.54
N GLU A 173 19.96 -4.07 -24.02
CA GLU A 173 19.88 -3.73 -22.60
C GLU A 173 18.53 -4.16 -22.02
N LEU A 174 18.56 -4.86 -20.88
CA LEU A 174 17.37 -5.40 -20.23
C LEU A 174 16.85 -4.51 -19.10
N PRO A 175 15.54 -4.57 -18.78
CA PRO A 175 14.95 -3.77 -17.69
C PRO A 175 15.47 -4.08 -16.29
N PHE A 176 15.93 -5.31 -16.04
CA PHE A 176 16.44 -5.76 -14.74
C PHE A 176 17.85 -6.34 -14.84
N GLY A 177 18.54 -6.40 -13.70
CA GLY A 177 19.96 -6.79 -13.62
C GLY A 177 20.24 -8.30 -13.66
N PHE A 178 19.32 -9.13 -14.14
CA PHE A 178 19.48 -10.58 -14.16
C PHE A 178 19.22 -11.17 -15.55
N TYR A 179 19.79 -12.35 -15.80
CA TYR A 179 19.72 -13.04 -17.08
C TYR A 179 19.33 -14.50 -16.88
N LEU A 180 18.54 -15.05 -17.81
CA LEU A 180 18.20 -16.47 -17.82
C LEU A 180 19.45 -17.32 -18.15
N PRO A 181 19.73 -18.38 -17.35
CA PRO A 181 20.89 -19.22 -17.56
C PRO A 181 20.83 -19.97 -18.89
N GLY A 182 21.97 -20.04 -19.59
CA GLY A 182 22.09 -20.75 -20.86
C GLY A 182 21.63 -19.96 -22.11
N LEU A 183 21.13 -18.73 -21.95
CA LEU A 183 20.77 -17.86 -23.07
C LEU A 183 21.82 -16.76 -23.28
N ASP A 184 22.34 -16.64 -24.50
CA ASP A 184 23.27 -15.57 -24.85
C ASP A 184 22.53 -14.25 -25.13
N ARG A 185 22.79 -13.24 -24.29
CA ARG A 185 22.22 -11.89 -24.38
C ARG A 185 22.61 -11.12 -25.64
N ALA A 186 23.74 -11.48 -26.27
CA ALA A 186 24.19 -10.84 -27.50
C ALA A 186 23.39 -11.30 -28.74
N THR A 187 22.66 -12.41 -28.62
CA THR A 187 21.80 -12.91 -29.68
C THR A 187 20.40 -12.29 -29.58
N TRP A 188 19.81 -11.98 -30.73
CA TRP A 188 18.43 -11.48 -30.82
C TRP A 188 17.42 -12.40 -30.12
N ILE A 189 17.56 -13.72 -30.28
CA ILE A 189 16.68 -14.71 -29.68
C ILE A 189 16.83 -14.72 -28.15
N GLY A 190 18.06 -14.72 -27.64
CA GLY A 190 18.33 -14.66 -26.21
C GLY A 190 17.82 -13.37 -25.57
N TYR A 191 17.96 -12.23 -26.26
CA TYR A 191 17.40 -10.96 -25.83
C TYR A 191 15.86 -11.01 -25.74
N LEU A 192 15.17 -11.47 -26.79
CA LEU A 192 13.71 -11.52 -26.80
C LEU A 192 13.15 -12.42 -25.68
N LEU A 193 13.77 -13.58 -25.44
CA LEU A 193 13.35 -14.48 -24.37
C LEU A 193 13.54 -13.87 -22.98
N ASN A 194 14.67 -13.21 -22.75
CA ASN A 194 14.91 -12.49 -21.50
C ASN A 194 13.93 -11.33 -21.33
N LEU A 195 13.69 -10.55 -22.38
CA LEU A 195 12.74 -9.43 -22.37
C LEU A 195 11.31 -9.91 -22.09
N ALA A 196 10.88 -11.02 -22.69
CA ALA A 196 9.58 -11.61 -22.43
C ALA A 196 9.42 -12.03 -20.95
N PHE A 197 10.46 -12.64 -20.37
CA PHE A 197 10.46 -12.98 -18.95
C PHE A 197 10.46 -11.71 -18.07
N HIS A 198 11.22 -10.67 -18.42
CA HIS A 198 11.23 -9.41 -17.68
C HIS A 198 9.89 -8.68 -17.76
N ILE A 199 9.19 -8.72 -18.90
CA ILE A 199 7.82 -8.18 -19.05
C ILE A 199 6.86 -8.91 -18.11
N LEU A 200 6.96 -10.24 -18.01
CA LEU A 200 6.19 -11.03 -17.06
C LEU A 200 6.49 -10.60 -15.61
N GLN A 201 7.77 -10.44 -15.25
CA GLN A 201 8.16 -9.97 -13.91
C GLN A 201 7.65 -8.55 -13.62
N VAL A 202 7.73 -7.62 -14.58
CA VAL A 202 7.18 -6.26 -14.42
C VAL A 202 5.67 -6.32 -14.20
N PHE A 203 4.95 -7.14 -14.97
CA PHE A 203 3.51 -7.27 -14.83
C PHE A 203 3.11 -7.80 -13.44
N GLU A 204 3.76 -8.86 -12.97
CA GLU A 204 3.52 -9.42 -11.64
C GLU A 204 3.92 -8.48 -10.51
N ALA A 205 5.08 -7.82 -10.63
CA ALA A 205 5.54 -6.85 -9.64
C ALA A 205 4.57 -5.66 -9.55
N VAL A 206 4.16 -5.10 -10.68
CA VAL A 206 3.21 -3.96 -10.72
C VAL A 206 1.88 -4.36 -10.10
N THR A 207 1.30 -5.49 -10.50
CA THR A 207 -0.01 -5.92 -9.99
C THR A 207 0.04 -6.34 -8.52
N GLY A 208 1.04 -7.12 -8.12
CA GLY A 208 1.19 -7.63 -6.75
C GLY A 208 1.57 -6.56 -5.74
N LEU A 209 2.51 -5.67 -6.07
CA LEU A 209 2.89 -4.57 -5.18
C LEU A 209 1.75 -3.56 -5.05
N LEU A 210 1.10 -3.19 -6.18
CA LEU A 210 -0.06 -2.30 -6.18
C LEU A 210 -1.19 -2.85 -5.31
N ALA A 211 -1.53 -4.13 -5.46
CA ALA A 211 -2.57 -4.80 -4.70
C ALA A 211 -2.33 -4.71 -3.18
N ALA A 212 -1.12 -5.05 -2.75
CA ALA A 212 -0.68 -4.96 -1.37
C ALA A 212 -0.78 -3.52 -0.84
N ASP A 213 -0.15 -2.56 -1.54
CA ASP A 213 -0.09 -1.18 -1.09
C ASP A 213 -1.48 -0.54 -1.03
N MET A 214 -2.35 -0.82 -2.00
CA MET A 214 -3.75 -0.38 -1.98
C MET A 214 -4.55 -0.95 -0.82
N CYS A 215 -4.37 -2.23 -0.50
CA CYS A 215 -5.00 -2.83 0.67
C CYS A 215 -4.56 -2.11 1.95
N PHE A 216 -3.26 -1.84 2.08
CA PHE A 216 -2.72 -1.11 3.23
C PHE A 216 -3.30 0.31 3.34
N PHE A 217 -3.28 1.08 2.24
CA PHE A 217 -3.85 2.43 2.22
C PHE A 217 -5.34 2.44 2.57
N ASN A 218 -6.13 1.50 2.04
CA ASN A 218 -7.54 1.40 2.38
C ASN A 218 -7.77 1.07 3.85
N LEU A 219 -6.98 0.16 4.46
CA LEU A 219 -7.09 -0.13 5.88
C LEU A 219 -6.73 1.09 6.74
N MET A 220 -5.68 1.83 6.36
CA MET A 220 -5.26 3.05 7.05
C MET A 220 -6.32 4.16 6.94
N ILE A 221 -6.87 4.42 5.76
CA ILE A 221 -7.96 5.39 5.57
C ILE A 221 -9.18 5.00 6.39
N ASN A 222 -9.51 3.70 6.45
CA ASN A 222 -10.59 3.22 7.31
C ASN A 222 -10.34 3.51 8.79
N ALA A 223 -9.12 3.28 9.28
CA ALA A 223 -8.71 3.57 10.65
C ALA A 223 -8.82 5.08 10.96
N ILE A 224 -8.37 5.96 10.06
CA ILE A 224 -8.56 7.41 10.18
C ILE A 224 -10.06 7.75 10.25
N GLY A 225 -10.88 7.16 9.39
CA GLY A 225 -12.34 7.33 9.46
C GLY A 225 -12.96 6.84 10.78
N GLN A 226 -12.35 5.87 11.48
CA GLN A 226 -12.83 5.44 12.81
C GLN A 226 -12.56 6.53 13.86
N LEU A 227 -11.39 7.17 13.77
CA LEU A 227 -11.04 8.30 14.63
C LEU A 227 -11.97 9.48 14.36
N ASP A 228 -12.32 9.78 13.11
CA ASP A 228 -13.27 10.84 12.77
C ASP A 228 -14.65 10.59 13.39
N VAL A 229 -15.15 9.35 13.31
CA VAL A 229 -16.41 8.96 13.96
C VAL A 229 -16.32 9.12 15.48
N MET A 230 -15.20 8.72 16.10
CA MET A 230 -14.96 8.92 17.53
C MET A 230 -14.95 10.40 17.90
N ILE A 231 -14.31 11.25 17.10
CA ILE A 231 -14.29 12.71 17.27
C ILE A 231 -15.71 13.28 17.16
N ILE A 232 -16.54 12.79 16.24
CA ILE A 232 -17.94 13.21 16.12
C ILE A 232 -18.72 12.88 17.39
N TYR A 233 -18.56 11.67 17.94
CA TYR A 233 -19.17 11.31 19.22
C TYR A 233 -18.73 12.23 20.35
N LEU A 234 -17.43 12.53 20.45
CA LEU A 234 -16.89 13.44 21.46
C LEU A 234 -17.39 14.88 21.27
N LYS A 235 -17.51 15.35 20.03
CA LYS A 235 -18.08 16.67 19.70
C LYS A 235 -19.54 16.78 20.09
N LYS A 236 -20.34 15.73 19.89
CA LYS A 236 -21.73 15.69 20.36
C LYS A 236 -21.85 15.64 21.88
N LEU A 237 -20.87 15.04 22.54
CA LEU A 237 -20.70 15.12 23.99
C LEU A 237 -20.16 16.49 24.44
N GLY A 238 -19.85 17.39 23.50
CA GLY A 238 -19.64 18.82 23.74
C GLY A 238 -18.20 19.30 23.67
N ASN A 239 -17.29 18.78 22.83
CA ASN A 239 -15.81 19.03 22.81
C ASN A 239 -15.19 20.29 23.48
N ASP A 240 -15.70 21.51 23.28
CA ASP A 240 -15.16 22.72 23.95
C ASP A 240 -15.64 22.82 25.42
N GLU A 241 -16.86 22.36 25.68
CA GLU A 241 -17.33 21.97 26.99
C GLU A 241 -16.63 20.69 27.45
N LEU A 242 -16.48 19.62 26.66
CA LEU A 242 -15.93 18.34 27.11
C LEU A 242 -14.50 18.46 27.65
N ILE A 243 -13.59 19.19 27.00
CA ILE A 243 -12.24 19.41 27.55
C ILE A 243 -12.33 20.19 28.86
N ARG A 244 -13.16 21.22 28.89
CA ARG A 244 -13.38 22.08 30.06
C ARG A 244 -14.12 21.37 31.20
N GLU A 245 -15.06 20.49 30.89
CA GLU A 245 -15.89 19.67 31.76
C GLU A 245 -15.11 18.45 32.22
N VAL A 246 -14.24 17.85 31.41
CA VAL A 246 -13.29 16.82 31.87
C VAL A 246 -12.28 17.43 32.83
N TYR A 247 -11.82 18.66 32.55
CA TYR A 247 -10.87 19.36 33.42
C TYR A 247 -11.52 19.89 34.71
N ASN A 248 -12.78 20.33 34.64
CA ASN A 248 -13.55 20.85 35.78
C ASN A 248 -14.45 19.79 36.45
N ALA A 249 -14.53 18.58 35.90
CA ALA A 249 -15.33 17.51 36.48
C ALA A 249 -14.75 17.17 37.85
N PRO A 250 -15.59 17.14 38.89
CA PRO A 250 -15.18 16.59 40.18
C PRO A 250 -15.01 15.07 40.01
N TRP A 251 -13.85 14.65 39.50
CA TRP A 251 -13.55 13.25 39.20
C TRP A 251 -13.75 12.36 40.44
N ASN A 252 -13.55 12.93 41.63
CA ASN A 252 -13.76 12.31 42.93
C ASN A 252 -15.25 12.05 43.26
N GLU A 253 -16.18 12.79 42.64
CA GLU A 253 -17.62 12.66 42.84
C GLU A 253 -18.29 11.76 41.80
N LEU A 254 -17.58 11.43 40.72
CA LEU A 254 -18.10 10.52 39.70
C LEU A 254 -18.28 9.10 40.26
N PRO A 255 -19.29 8.34 39.81
CA PRO A 255 -19.39 6.91 40.10
C PRO A 255 -18.13 6.17 39.65
N ILE A 256 -17.70 5.15 40.40
CA ILE A 256 -16.49 4.36 40.12
C ILE A 256 -16.37 3.90 38.65
N PRO A 257 -17.44 3.44 37.96
CA PRO A 257 -17.36 3.09 36.54
C PRO A 257 -16.98 4.27 35.64
N ALA A 258 -17.52 5.46 35.92
CA ALA A 258 -17.26 6.67 35.14
C ALA A 258 -15.85 7.21 35.42
N GLN A 259 -15.36 7.13 36.66
CA GLN A 259 -13.95 7.45 36.99
C GLN A 259 -12.98 6.58 36.18
N LYS A 260 -13.24 5.27 36.12
CA LYS A 260 -12.42 4.33 35.33
C LYS A 260 -12.48 4.62 33.84
N ALA A 261 -13.66 4.92 33.30
CA ALA A 261 -13.83 5.28 31.89
C ALA A 261 -13.09 6.57 31.53
N LEU A 262 -13.17 7.59 32.39
CA LEU A 262 -12.44 8.85 32.21
C LEU A 262 -10.92 8.65 32.27
N GLY A 263 -10.45 7.86 33.25
CA GLY A 263 -9.03 7.50 33.36
C GLY A 263 -8.51 6.77 32.12
N MET A 264 -9.28 5.81 31.60
CA MET A 264 -8.95 5.13 30.34
C MET A 264 -8.90 6.11 29.17
N LEU A 265 -9.91 6.98 29.02
CA LEU A 265 -9.96 7.97 27.94
C LEU A 265 -8.74 8.89 27.96
N LEU A 266 -8.35 9.41 29.13
CA LEU A 266 -7.17 10.27 29.28
C LEU A 266 -5.88 9.49 28.98
N GLN A 267 -5.77 8.24 29.43
CA GLN A 267 -4.60 7.39 29.17
C GLN A 267 -4.44 7.09 27.67
N PHE A 268 -5.54 6.82 26.96
CA PHE A 268 -5.53 6.61 25.51
C PHE A 268 -5.29 7.91 24.73
N ALA A 269 -5.73 9.06 25.24
CA ALA A 269 -5.46 10.35 24.62
C ALA A 269 -3.98 10.76 24.72
N GLN A 270 -3.31 10.41 25.82
CA GLN A 270 -1.89 10.70 26.03
C GLN A 270 -0.96 9.77 25.23
N ASN A 271 -1.44 8.59 24.83
CA ASN A 271 -0.68 7.60 24.07
C ASN A 271 -1.36 7.40 22.71
N PRO A 272 -1.12 8.29 21.73
CA PRO A 272 -1.74 8.16 20.43
C PRO A 272 -1.43 6.80 19.81
N VAL A 273 -2.40 6.23 19.11
CA VAL A 273 -2.18 5.00 18.36
C VAL A 273 -1.20 5.31 17.23
N ILE A 274 0.04 4.86 17.39
CA ILE A 274 1.08 5.01 16.39
C ILE A 274 1.22 3.69 15.65
N LEU A 275 1.12 3.73 14.32
CA LEU A 275 1.45 2.59 13.50
C LEU A 275 2.96 2.38 13.56
N SER A 276 3.43 1.19 13.91
CA SER A 276 4.86 0.87 14.00
C SER A 276 5.17 -0.43 13.27
N ASP A 277 6.37 -0.52 12.72
CA ASP A 277 6.94 -1.75 12.17
C ASP A 277 7.59 -2.66 13.25
N GLY A 278 7.49 -2.27 14.52
CA GLY A 278 8.11 -2.93 15.67
C GLY A 278 9.45 -2.32 16.11
N PHE A 279 10.09 -1.53 15.25
CA PHE A 279 11.36 -0.85 15.53
C PHE A 279 11.22 0.67 15.58
N ALA A 280 10.38 1.22 14.72
CA ALA A 280 10.15 2.64 14.58
C ALA A 280 8.66 2.94 14.30
N PRO A 281 8.19 4.15 14.63
CA PRO A 281 6.89 4.62 14.16
C PRO A 281 6.90 4.83 12.64
N ILE A 282 5.78 4.56 11.97
CA ILE A 282 5.58 4.85 10.55
C ILE A 282 4.91 6.23 10.47
N ASP A 283 5.74 7.27 10.47
CA ASP A 283 5.32 8.67 10.40
C ASP A 283 6.14 9.48 9.38
N LEU A 284 5.77 10.75 9.22
CA LEU A 284 6.45 11.65 8.28
C LEU A 284 7.90 11.93 8.71
N ASP A 285 8.18 11.92 10.01
CA ASP A 285 9.52 12.15 10.53
C ASP A 285 10.44 10.99 10.14
N SER A 286 9.98 9.75 10.27
CA SER A 286 10.71 8.56 9.83
C SER A 286 10.96 8.57 8.33
N PHE A 287 9.99 9.03 7.52
CA PHE A 287 10.22 9.26 6.08
C PHE A 287 11.32 10.29 5.81
N LEU A 288 11.29 11.43 6.50
CA LEU A 288 12.30 12.49 6.37
C LEU A 288 13.69 12.00 6.81
N GLU A 289 13.77 11.18 7.86
CA GLU A 289 15.02 10.57 8.30
C GLU A 289 15.61 9.63 7.25
N ILE A 290 14.79 8.75 6.66
CA ILE A 290 15.24 7.85 5.59
C ILE A 290 15.75 8.67 4.41
N TYR A 291 15.01 9.71 4.00
CA TYR A 291 15.40 10.57 2.88
C TYR A 291 16.73 11.29 3.14
N LYS A 292 16.92 11.85 4.35
CA LYS A 292 18.18 12.49 4.76
C LYS A 292 19.35 11.50 4.76
N LYS A 293 19.14 10.26 5.21
CA LYS A 293 20.16 9.21 5.18
C LYS A 293 20.58 8.87 3.75
N ILE A 294 19.63 8.67 2.84
CA ILE A 294 19.91 8.41 1.41
C ILE A 294 20.75 9.55 0.82
N TYR A 295 20.34 10.80 1.03
CA TYR A 295 21.08 11.95 0.53
C TYR A 295 22.50 12.04 1.13
N SER A 296 22.63 11.80 2.44
CA SER A 296 23.92 11.80 3.11
C SER A 296 24.87 10.73 2.57
N TYR A 297 24.38 9.51 2.32
CA TYR A 297 25.17 8.46 1.68
C TYR A 297 25.58 8.83 0.26
N LEU A 298 24.66 9.41 -0.53
CA LEU A 298 24.97 9.86 -1.89
C LEU A 298 26.06 10.95 -1.88
N ALA A 299 25.93 11.96 -1.03
CA ALA A 299 26.90 13.05 -0.91
C ALA A 299 28.27 12.53 -0.43
N MET A 300 28.30 11.56 0.49
CA MET A 300 29.52 10.92 0.94
C MET A 300 30.21 10.17 -0.22
N ILE A 301 29.47 9.38 -0.99
CA ILE A 301 30.01 8.64 -2.14
C ILE A 301 30.53 9.60 -3.22
N GLN A 302 29.82 10.70 -3.49
CA GLN A 302 30.26 11.72 -4.44
C GLN A 302 31.56 12.43 -4.02
N ASN A 303 31.79 12.61 -2.72
CA ASN A 303 33.02 13.22 -2.21
C ASN A 303 34.21 12.24 -2.15
N ILE A 304 33.97 10.94 -2.24
CA ILE A 304 35.01 9.89 -2.25
C ILE A 304 35.50 9.58 -3.67
N ASN A 305 34.65 9.79 -4.68
CA ASN A 305 34.98 9.65 -6.12
C ASN A 305 35.64 10.91 -6.67
#